data_AF-A0A2T3AY93-F1
#
_entry.id   AF-A0A2T3AY93-F1
#
_cell.length_a   1.000
_cell.length_b   1.000
_cell.length_c   1.000
_cell.angle_alpha   90.00
_cell.angle_beta   90.00
_cell.angle_gamma   90.00
#
_symmetry.space_group_name_H-M   'P 1'
#
loop_
_entity.id
_entity.type
_entity.pdbx_description
1 polymer ?
#
loop_
_entity_poly.entity_id
_entity_poly.type
_entity_poly.pdbx_seq_one_letter_code
_entity_poly.pdbx_strand_id
1 'polypeptide(L)'
;MDPPSQVYLFGGKKPWNPLDWTSSDDRVRGGSSYSTLTCSPFAPTAKFHGHLDIKTLGGAGFASQRTTREHQTWDLTGFDGLELNIEKSDGKKYTVALKDELLPQRSDGREQSTVSWEYDFKVEGDNGKGKVFVKWEDLKATYRGREKKDAKPLDLKNVRRLSLMMRSFFGTQEGEFSLSILSISAINLVSDSNPGAFSEPYRDHPNNDLNENTVFRPSITQEDNNAISTSTEQDSSGWLF
;
A
#
# COMPACT_ATOMS: atom_id res chain seq x y z
N MET A 1 -18.19 31.13 1.35
CA MET A 1 -16.76 30.83 1.58
C MET A 1 -16.45 29.60 0.78
N ASP A 2 -15.40 29.64 -0.03
CA ASP A 2 -14.97 28.47 -0.77
C ASP A 2 -14.55 27.37 0.22
N PRO A 3 -14.82 26.08 -0.08
CA PRO A 3 -14.38 24.99 0.77
C PRO A 3 -12.84 25.02 0.89
N PRO A 4 -12.28 24.63 2.04
CA PRO A 4 -10.84 24.58 2.22
C PRO A 4 -10.21 23.63 1.19
N SER A 5 -9.08 24.04 0.58
CA SER A 5 -8.33 23.22 -0.39
C SER A 5 -7.75 21.93 0.21
N GLN A 6 -7.71 21.83 1.55
CA GLN A 6 -7.21 20.67 2.29
C GLN A 6 -7.95 20.50 3.62
N VAL A 7 -8.32 19.27 3.95
CA VAL A 7 -8.86 18.89 5.25
C VAL A 7 -8.08 17.71 5.82
N TYR A 8 -7.52 17.90 7.01
CA TYR A 8 -6.84 16.83 7.74
C TYR A 8 -7.84 15.84 8.33
N LEU A 9 -7.74 14.58 7.89
CA LEU A 9 -8.51 13.46 8.42
C LEU A 9 -7.83 12.91 9.69
N PHE A 10 -6.51 12.78 9.63
CA PHE A 10 -5.67 12.32 10.73
C PHE A 10 -4.36 13.13 10.77
N GLY A 11 -3.88 13.44 11.97
CA GLY A 11 -2.66 14.21 12.16
C GLY A 11 -2.77 15.68 11.71
N GLY A 12 -1.64 16.23 11.28
CA GLY A 12 -1.54 17.61 10.80
C GLY A 12 -1.76 18.62 11.92
N LYS A 13 -2.87 19.39 11.86
CA LYS A 13 -3.22 20.38 12.90
C LYS A 13 -3.70 19.76 14.22
N LYS A 14 -4.03 18.47 14.22
CA LYS A 14 -4.48 17.73 15.41
C LYS A 14 -3.53 16.56 15.68
N PRO A 15 -3.32 16.18 16.95
CA PRO A 15 -2.56 14.98 17.25
C PRO A 15 -3.28 13.73 16.73
N TRP A 16 -2.51 12.70 16.42
CA TRP A 16 -3.06 11.37 16.20
C TRP A 16 -3.62 10.81 17.50
N ASN A 17 -4.73 10.08 17.43
CA ASN A 17 -5.30 9.37 18.56
C ASN A 17 -5.21 7.85 18.31
N PRO A 18 -4.51 7.08 19.17
CA PRO A 18 -4.39 5.64 18.98
C PRO A 18 -5.74 4.91 19.06
N LEU A 19 -6.74 5.47 19.76
CA LEU A 19 -8.08 4.88 19.85
C LEU A 19 -8.87 4.96 18.54
N ASP A 20 -8.43 5.80 17.60
CA ASP A 20 -9.06 5.89 16.28
C ASP A 20 -8.69 4.72 15.37
N TRP A 21 -7.75 3.86 15.79
CA TRP A 21 -7.17 2.80 14.95
C TRP A 21 -7.16 1.46 15.67
N THR A 22 -7.32 0.38 14.91
CA THR A 22 -7.26 -0.98 15.43
C THR A 22 -6.72 -1.94 14.38
N SER A 23 -6.10 -3.03 14.83
CA SER A 23 -5.55 -4.04 13.93
C SER A 23 -6.63 -4.86 13.22
N SER A 24 -6.33 -5.21 11.98
CA SER A 24 -7.04 -6.18 11.15
C SER A 24 -5.98 -7.01 10.42
N ASP A 25 -5.24 -7.83 11.16
CA ASP A 25 -4.14 -8.63 10.60
C ASP A 25 -4.63 -10.01 10.12
N ASP A 26 -3.79 -10.71 9.37
CA ASP A 26 -4.08 -12.05 8.82
C ASP A 26 -4.28 -13.15 9.87
N ARG A 27 -4.02 -12.88 11.16
CA ARG A 27 -4.32 -13.75 12.31
C ARG A 27 -5.77 -14.22 12.35
N VAL A 28 -6.70 -13.42 11.84
CA VAL A 28 -8.13 -13.82 11.71
C VAL A 28 -8.35 -14.99 10.74
N ARG A 29 -7.33 -15.33 9.95
CA ARG A 29 -7.27 -16.47 9.03
C ARG A 29 -6.16 -17.47 9.41
N GLY A 30 -5.62 -17.38 10.63
CA GLY A 30 -4.54 -18.23 11.10
C GLY A 30 -3.14 -17.79 10.64
N GLY A 31 -2.99 -16.59 10.07
CA GLY A 31 -1.68 -16.02 9.78
C GLY A 31 -0.95 -15.55 11.05
N SER A 32 0.32 -15.18 10.88
CA SER A 32 1.21 -14.77 11.98
C SER A 32 1.70 -13.32 11.86
N SER A 33 1.18 -12.56 10.89
CA SER A 33 1.53 -11.15 10.74
C SER A 33 0.89 -10.31 11.84
N TYR A 34 1.46 -9.14 12.09
CA TYR A 34 0.90 -8.19 13.04
C TYR A 34 1.25 -6.76 12.76
N SER A 35 0.37 -5.87 13.18
CA SER A 35 0.60 -4.44 13.10
C SER A 35 0.25 -3.71 14.40
N THR A 36 0.81 -2.53 14.54
CA THR A 36 0.48 -1.55 15.57
C THR A 36 0.56 -0.15 14.97
N LEU A 37 -0.35 0.73 15.41
CA LEU A 37 -0.24 2.16 15.16
C LEU A 37 0.10 2.87 16.48
N THR A 38 1.32 3.40 16.58
CA THR A 38 1.81 4.10 17.77
C THR A 38 1.84 5.60 17.50
N CYS A 39 1.12 6.39 18.29
CA CYS A 39 1.14 7.84 18.20
C CYS A 39 2.24 8.40 19.10
N SER A 40 3.03 9.35 18.57
CA SER A 40 4.03 10.04 19.40
C SER A 40 3.33 11.03 20.35
N PRO A 41 3.66 11.01 21.66
CA PRO A 41 3.16 12.02 22.59
C PRO A 41 3.88 13.38 22.44
N PHE A 42 4.99 13.42 21.69
CA PHE A 42 5.86 14.61 21.58
C PHE A 42 5.93 15.20 20.17
N ALA A 43 5.41 14.48 19.17
CA ALA A 43 5.42 14.91 17.77
C ALA A 43 4.07 14.56 17.11
N PRO A 44 3.62 15.30 16.10
CA PRO A 44 2.36 15.04 15.40
C PRO A 44 2.46 13.85 14.42
N THR A 45 3.15 12.77 14.80
CA THR A 45 3.42 11.60 13.96
C THR A 45 2.73 10.36 14.53
N ALA A 46 2.11 9.56 13.66
CA ALA A 46 1.82 8.16 13.94
C ALA A 46 2.77 7.23 13.19
N LYS A 47 3.25 6.19 13.88
CA LYS A 47 4.06 5.13 13.32
C LYS A 47 3.20 3.88 13.11
N PHE A 48 3.02 3.48 11.87
CA PHE A 48 2.46 2.18 11.49
C PHE A 48 3.61 1.18 11.35
N HIS A 49 3.65 0.14 12.17
CA HIS A 49 4.77 -0.81 12.21
C HIS A 49 4.34 -2.20 12.66
N GLY A 50 5.20 -3.19 12.44
CA GLY A 50 5.01 -4.56 12.89
C GLY A 50 5.82 -5.56 12.08
N HIS A 51 5.36 -6.81 12.05
CA HIS A 51 6.00 -7.90 11.30
C HIS A 51 5.04 -8.48 10.28
N LEU A 52 5.50 -8.62 9.04
CA LEU A 52 4.79 -9.34 7.99
C LEU A 52 5.37 -10.74 7.86
N ASP A 53 4.62 -11.76 8.28
CA ASP A 53 4.96 -13.15 8.03
C ASP A 53 4.27 -13.63 6.76
N ILE A 54 5.06 -14.24 5.87
CA ILE A 54 4.53 -14.81 4.62
C ILE A 54 4.58 -16.34 4.63
N LYS A 55 5.20 -16.96 5.64
CA LYS A 55 5.43 -18.41 5.64
C LYS A 55 4.20 -19.17 6.12
N THR A 56 3.49 -18.65 7.12
CA THR A 56 2.32 -19.31 7.72
C THR A 56 1.22 -19.56 6.69
N LEU A 57 1.04 -18.65 5.73
CA LEU A 57 0.00 -18.74 4.70
C LEU A 57 0.58 -18.98 3.30
N GLY A 58 1.74 -19.63 3.19
CA GLY A 58 2.28 -20.12 1.91
C GLY A 58 2.59 -19.00 0.88
N GLY A 59 3.25 -17.94 1.32
CA GLY A 59 3.59 -16.75 0.52
C GLY A 59 2.57 -15.61 0.62
N ALA A 60 1.37 -15.88 1.13
CA ALA A 60 0.40 -14.85 1.48
C ALA A 60 0.67 -14.28 2.88
N GLY A 61 0.29 -13.03 3.11
CA GLY A 61 0.36 -12.40 4.42
C GLY A 61 -0.09 -10.95 4.34
N PHE A 62 -0.72 -10.46 5.42
CA PHE A 62 -0.99 -9.03 5.57
C PHE A 62 -1.10 -8.61 7.04
N ALA A 63 -0.61 -7.41 7.31
CA ALA A 63 -0.77 -6.70 8.57
C ALA A 63 -1.41 -5.34 8.27
N SER A 64 -2.50 -4.99 8.96
CA SER A 64 -3.21 -3.74 8.68
C SER A 64 -3.81 -3.06 9.90
N GLN A 65 -3.85 -1.74 9.86
CA GLN A 65 -4.56 -0.89 10.81
C GLN A 65 -5.71 -0.21 10.08
N ARG A 66 -6.90 -0.21 10.69
CA ARG A 66 -8.10 0.46 10.16
C ARG A 66 -8.71 1.37 11.19
N THR A 67 -9.48 2.34 10.74
CA THR A 67 -10.19 3.26 11.62
C THR A 67 -11.32 2.57 12.39
N THR A 68 -11.47 2.85 13.69
CA THR A 68 -12.45 2.21 14.62
C THR A 68 -13.84 2.85 14.62
N ARG A 69 -13.99 4.02 14.01
CA ARG A 69 -15.20 4.85 14.12
C ARG A 69 -16.29 4.38 13.16
N GLU A 70 -16.93 3.25 13.49
CA GLU A 70 -17.95 2.59 12.66
C GLU A 70 -19.14 3.49 12.27
N HIS A 71 -19.45 4.52 13.08
CA HIS A 71 -20.53 5.47 12.84
C HIS A 71 -20.09 6.79 12.21
N GLN A 72 -18.77 7.00 12.06
CA GLN A 72 -18.27 8.18 11.38
C GLN A 72 -18.36 7.99 9.87
N THR A 73 -18.80 9.04 9.21
CA THR A 73 -18.80 9.16 7.76
C THR A 73 -18.02 10.42 7.39
N TRP A 74 -17.19 10.32 6.35
CA TRP A 74 -16.55 11.46 5.72
C TRP A 74 -17.22 11.74 4.38
N ASP A 75 -17.65 12.99 4.21
CA ASP A 75 -18.02 13.53 2.91
C ASP A 75 -16.77 14.12 2.25
N LEU A 76 -16.29 13.42 1.22
CA LEU A 76 -15.08 13.73 0.46
C LEU A 76 -15.40 14.18 -0.97
N THR A 77 -16.66 14.48 -1.32
CA THR A 77 -17.04 14.80 -2.71
C THR A 77 -16.39 16.08 -3.24
N GLY A 78 -15.94 16.98 -2.35
CA GLY A 78 -15.32 18.25 -2.70
C GLY A 78 -13.79 18.23 -2.79
N PHE A 79 -13.19 17.05 -2.93
CA PHE A 79 -11.74 16.83 -3.01
C PHE A 79 -11.42 15.95 -4.22
N ASP A 80 -10.16 15.94 -4.67
CA ASP A 80 -9.68 15.14 -5.81
C ASP A 80 -8.93 13.87 -5.37
N GLY A 81 -8.48 13.82 -4.11
CA GLY A 81 -7.70 12.71 -3.61
C GLY A 81 -7.29 12.83 -2.14
N LEU A 82 -6.47 11.86 -1.71
CA LEU A 82 -5.73 11.91 -0.45
C LEU A 82 -4.30 12.40 -0.67
N GLU A 83 -3.78 13.12 0.31
CA GLU A 83 -2.34 13.31 0.54
C GLU A 83 -1.95 12.59 1.82
N LEU A 84 -0.97 11.70 1.73
CA LEU A 84 -0.27 11.14 2.88
C LEU A 84 1.09 11.83 2.99
N ASN A 85 1.33 12.53 4.09
CA ASN A 85 2.59 13.21 4.37
C ASN A 85 3.48 12.30 5.23
N ILE A 86 4.54 11.76 4.65
CA ILE A 86 5.38 10.72 5.23
C ILE A 86 6.65 11.35 5.86
N GLU A 87 6.84 11.11 7.15
CA GLU A 87 8.05 11.50 7.89
C GLU A 87 9.18 10.50 7.73
N LYS A 88 8.88 9.21 7.61
CA LYS A 88 9.89 8.15 7.45
C LYS A 88 9.27 6.89 6.88
N SER A 89 9.95 6.29 5.91
CA SER A 89 9.64 4.99 5.34
C SER A 89 10.86 4.09 5.43
N ASP A 90 10.61 2.79 5.50
CA ASP A 90 11.60 1.71 5.37
C ASP A 90 11.80 1.25 3.92
N GLY A 91 11.17 1.92 2.95
CA GLY A 91 11.27 1.60 1.53
C GLY A 91 10.44 0.39 1.09
N LYS A 92 9.60 -0.16 1.97
CA LYS A 92 8.63 -1.21 1.60
C LYS A 92 7.42 -0.63 0.87
N LYS A 93 6.67 -1.51 0.21
CA LYS A 93 5.43 -1.15 -0.47
C LYS A 93 4.26 -1.26 0.50
N TYR A 94 3.44 -0.22 0.56
CA TYR A 94 2.28 -0.10 1.45
C TYR A 94 1.01 0.06 0.62
N THR A 95 -0.14 -0.19 1.25
CA THR A 95 -1.45 0.05 0.65
C THR A 95 -2.24 0.98 1.55
N VAL A 96 -2.84 2.03 0.97
CA VAL A 96 -3.95 2.77 1.61
C VAL A 96 -5.26 2.27 1.01
N ALA A 97 -6.27 2.11 1.85
CA ALA A 97 -7.56 1.60 1.42
C ALA A 97 -8.73 2.39 2.01
N LEU A 98 -9.75 2.61 1.18
CA LEU A 98 -11.02 3.22 1.57
C LEU A 98 -12.18 2.22 1.46
N LYS A 99 -13.19 2.41 2.30
CA LYS A 99 -14.50 1.76 2.17
C LYS A 99 -15.61 2.78 2.37
N ASP A 100 -16.67 2.65 1.59
CA ASP A 100 -17.93 3.37 1.73
C ASP A 100 -19.04 2.52 2.38
N GLU A 101 -18.87 1.20 2.42
CA GLU A 101 -19.83 0.28 3.01
C GLU A 101 -19.21 -0.57 4.12
N LEU A 102 -19.89 -0.58 5.28
CA LEU A 102 -19.63 -1.48 6.39
C LEU A 102 -20.92 -2.23 6.70
N LEU A 103 -20.87 -3.56 6.58
CA LEU A 103 -21.97 -4.46 6.87
C LEU A 103 -22.01 -4.80 8.37
N PRO A 104 -23.17 -5.20 8.92
CA PRO A 104 -23.27 -5.70 10.28
C PRO A 104 -22.27 -6.82 10.55
N GLN A 105 -21.79 -6.93 11.79
CA GLN A 105 -20.97 -8.08 12.17
C GLN A 105 -21.76 -9.38 11.98
N ARG A 106 -21.02 -10.44 11.65
CA ARG A 106 -21.57 -11.79 11.62
C ARG A 106 -21.96 -12.24 13.02
N SER A 107 -22.76 -13.30 13.09
CA SER A 107 -23.14 -13.93 14.36
C SER A 107 -21.95 -14.42 15.21
N ASP A 108 -20.80 -14.69 14.58
CA ASP A 108 -19.55 -15.08 15.24
C ASP A 108 -18.68 -13.88 15.66
N GLY A 109 -19.20 -12.65 15.55
CA GLY A 109 -18.51 -11.40 15.87
C GLY A 109 -17.50 -10.95 14.80
N ARG A 110 -17.31 -11.72 13.71
CA ARG A 110 -16.37 -11.35 12.65
C ARG A 110 -16.98 -10.30 11.73
N GLU A 111 -16.13 -9.41 11.24
CA GLU A 111 -16.53 -8.47 10.19
C GLU A 111 -16.81 -9.20 8.86
N GLN A 112 -17.81 -8.71 8.14
CA GLN A 112 -18.09 -9.17 6.78
C GLN A 112 -17.16 -8.49 5.78
N SER A 113 -16.86 -9.19 4.68
CA SER A 113 -16.10 -8.61 3.58
C SER A 113 -16.99 -7.68 2.77
N THR A 114 -16.48 -6.50 2.46
CA THR A 114 -17.07 -5.53 1.52
C THR A 114 -16.02 -5.16 0.48
N VAL A 115 -16.43 -4.40 -0.54
CA VAL A 115 -15.48 -3.83 -1.51
C VAL A 115 -14.53 -2.87 -0.78
N SER A 116 -13.28 -2.83 -1.23
CA SER A 116 -12.23 -1.94 -0.75
C SER A 116 -11.61 -1.23 -1.94
N TRP A 117 -11.38 0.07 -1.84
CA TRP A 117 -10.71 0.85 -2.89
C TRP A 117 -9.28 1.07 -2.44
N GLU A 118 -8.35 0.43 -3.13
CA GLU A 118 -6.96 0.28 -2.71
C GLU A 118 -6.02 1.04 -3.64
N TYR A 119 -5.00 1.67 -3.05
CA TYR A 119 -3.86 2.21 -3.77
C TYR A 119 -2.57 1.75 -3.12
N ASP A 120 -1.72 1.09 -3.90
CA ASP A 120 -0.40 0.67 -3.45
C ASP A 120 0.63 1.76 -3.76
N PHE A 121 1.50 2.05 -2.79
CA PHE A 121 2.53 3.07 -2.93
C PHE A 121 3.84 2.62 -2.29
N LYS A 122 4.92 3.20 -2.79
CA LYS A 122 6.24 3.19 -2.16
C LYS A 122 6.68 4.65 -2.05
N VAL A 123 7.36 4.99 -0.96
CA VAL A 123 7.79 6.36 -0.71
C VAL A 123 9.12 6.58 -1.41
N GLU A 124 9.06 7.29 -2.53
CA GLU A 124 10.23 7.63 -3.34
C GLU A 124 10.91 8.89 -2.78
N GLY A 125 12.25 8.91 -2.71
CA GLY A 125 13.05 10.06 -2.29
C GLY A 125 14.16 9.77 -1.26
N ASP A 126 15.17 10.65 -1.22
CA ASP A 126 16.29 10.53 -0.29
C ASP A 126 15.81 10.62 1.16
N ASN A 127 16.20 9.63 1.98
CA ASN A 127 15.87 9.48 3.40
C ASN A 127 14.45 8.99 3.74
N GLY A 128 13.67 8.49 2.77
CA GLY A 128 12.36 7.87 3.02
C GLY A 128 11.28 8.85 3.48
N LYS A 129 11.38 10.12 3.05
CA LYS A 129 10.45 11.21 3.34
C LYS A 129 9.76 11.66 2.07
N GLY A 130 8.49 12.02 2.14
CA GLY A 130 7.79 12.53 0.96
C GLY A 130 6.29 12.64 1.13
N LYS A 131 5.64 13.17 0.10
CA LYS A 131 4.18 13.20 -0.01
C LYS A 131 3.74 12.15 -1.02
N VAL A 132 2.72 11.37 -0.66
CA VAL A 132 2.05 10.44 -1.55
C VAL A 132 0.68 11.01 -1.87
N PHE A 133 0.42 11.24 -3.15
CA PHE A 133 -0.87 11.70 -3.65
C PHE A 133 -1.63 10.52 -4.23
N VAL A 134 -2.88 10.36 -3.79
CA VAL A 134 -3.75 9.26 -4.21
C VAL A 134 -5.03 9.87 -4.77
N LYS A 135 -5.14 9.94 -6.09
CA LYS A 135 -6.37 10.41 -6.72
C LYS A 135 -7.47 9.38 -6.58
N TRP A 136 -8.72 9.82 -6.59
CA TRP A 136 -9.85 8.89 -6.60
C TRP A 136 -9.86 7.95 -7.80
N GLU A 137 -9.41 8.43 -8.96
CA GLU A 137 -9.31 7.65 -10.20
C GLU A 137 -8.22 6.55 -10.16
N ASP A 138 -7.22 6.69 -9.29
CA ASP A 138 -6.11 5.73 -9.17
C ASP A 138 -6.45 4.56 -8.22
N LEU A 139 -7.53 4.69 -7.46
CA LEU A 139 -7.99 3.65 -6.54
C LEU A 139 -8.58 2.45 -7.30
N LYS A 140 -8.08 1.25 -6.98
CA LYS A 140 -8.57 0.00 -7.56
C LYS A 140 -9.56 -0.66 -6.62
N ALA A 141 -10.76 -0.95 -7.10
CA ALA A 141 -11.73 -1.72 -6.33
C ALA A 141 -11.27 -3.18 -6.19
N THR A 142 -11.30 -3.70 -4.98
CA THR A 142 -10.97 -5.08 -4.65
C THR A 142 -12.05 -5.71 -3.78
N TYR A 143 -12.19 -7.02 -3.86
CA TYR A 143 -12.97 -7.82 -2.93
C TYR A 143 -12.12 -9.00 -2.48
N ARG A 144 -11.82 -9.06 -1.18
CA ARG A 144 -10.94 -10.08 -0.57
C ARG A 144 -9.58 -10.19 -1.29
N GLY A 145 -8.98 -9.04 -1.62
CA GLY A 145 -7.65 -8.96 -2.23
C GLY A 145 -7.59 -9.27 -3.72
N ARG A 146 -8.75 -9.46 -4.39
CA ARG A 146 -8.86 -9.63 -5.84
C ARG A 146 -9.52 -8.40 -6.46
N GLU A 147 -9.02 -7.94 -7.59
CA GLU A 147 -9.61 -6.81 -8.32
C GLU A 147 -11.08 -7.11 -8.69
N LYS A 148 -11.94 -6.11 -8.50
CA LYS A 148 -13.37 -6.16 -8.81
C LYS A 148 -13.70 -5.08 -9.84
N LYS A 149 -13.57 -5.42 -11.12
CA LYS A 149 -13.70 -4.48 -12.25
C LYS A 149 -15.12 -3.94 -12.46
N ASP A 150 -16.12 -4.69 -11.98
CA ASP A 150 -17.55 -4.35 -12.06
C ASP A 150 -18.07 -3.69 -10.78
N ALA A 151 -17.18 -3.21 -9.89
CA ALA A 151 -17.59 -2.46 -8.72
C ALA A 151 -18.27 -1.15 -9.12
N LYS A 152 -19.28 -0.74 -8.34
CA LYS A 152 -19.75 0.64 -8.39
C LYS A 152 -18.60 1.58 -8.01
N PRO A 153 -18.60 2.84 -8.48
CA PRO A 153 -17.64 3.83 -8.00
C PRO A 153 -17.71 4.01 -6.48
N LEU A 154 -16.58 4.38 -5.87
CA LEU A 154 -16.52 4.73 -4.45
C LEU A 154 -17.50 5.87 -4.15
N ASP A 155 -18.41 5.67 -3.19
CA ASP A 155 -19.30 6.73 -2.73
C ASP A 155 -18.54 7.71 -1.83
N LEU A 156 -17.98 8.75 -2.45
CA LEU A 156 -17.20 9.79 -1.77
C LEU A 156 -18.01 10.56 -0.73
N LYS A 157 -19.35 10.59 -0.81
CA LYS A 157 -20.19 11.25 0.18
C LYS A 157 -20.28 10.43 1.47
N ASN A 158 -20.09 9.12 1.36
CA ASN A 158 -20.28 8.16 2.43
C ASN A 158 -19.03 7.34 2.71
N VAL A 159 -17.82 7.92 2.69
CA VAL A 159 -16.62 7.17 3.07
C VAL A 159 -16.66 6.85 4.56
N ARG A 160 -16.56 5.57 4.92
CA ARG A 160 -16.75 5.07 6.29
C ARG A 160 -15.50 4.52 6.94
N ARG A 161 -14.49 4.13 6.15
CA ARG A 161 -13.28 3.53 6.71
C ARG A 161 -12.05 3.86 5.88
N LEU A 162 -10.97 4.14 6.59
CA LEU A 162 -9.62 4.24 6.04
C LEU A 162 -8.75 3.15 6.66
N SER A 163 -7.87 2.54 5.86
CA SER A 163 -6.91 1.53 6.34
C SER A 163 -5.51 1.76 5.78
N LEU A 164 -4.51 1.41 6.57
CA LEU A 164 -3.10 1.29 6.19
C LEU A 164 -2.72 -0.18 6.25
N MET A 165 -2.07 -0.69 5.22
CA MET A 165 -1.77 -2.11 5.10
C MET A 165 -0.35 -2.33 4.58
N MET A 166 0.28 -3.34 5.17
CA MET A 166 1.47 -4.01 4.69
C MET A 166 1.05 -5.41 4.22
N ARG A 167 1.35 -5.79 2.99
CA ARG A 167 0.95 -7.10 2.42
C ARG A 167 2.11 -7.73 1.68
N SER A 168 2.11 -9.06 1.55
CA SER A 168 3.22 -9.78 0.93
C SER A 168 3.38 -9.57 -0.57
N PHE A 169 2.31 -9.11 -1.23
CA PHE A 169 2.18 -9.13 -2.70
C PHE A 169 2.59 -10.50 -3.29
N PHE A 170 2.20 -11.58 -2.61
CA PHE A 170 2.53 -12.96 -2.98
C PHE A 170 4.04 -13.25 -2.99
N GLY A 171 4.73 -12.78 -1.96
CA GLY A 171 6.12 -13.16 -1.66
C GLY A 171 7.18 -12.15 -2.09
N THR A 172 6.79 -10.96 -2.55
CA THR A 172 7.77 -9.93 -2.93
C THR A 172 8.31 -9.15 -1.73
N GLN A 173 7.64 -9.22 -0.57
CA GLN A 173 8.12 -8.59 0.67
C GLN A 173 7.65 -9.33 1.93
N GLU A 174 8.50 -9.32 2.96
CA GLU A 174 8.24 -9.87 4.30
C GLU A 174 9.07 -9.11 5.36
N GLY A 175 8.92 -9.50 6.63
CA GLY A 175 9.74 -9.04 7.76
C GLY A 175 9.22 -7.79 8.47
N GLU A 176 10.09 -7.19 9.27
CA GLU A 176 9.80 -5.95 10.02
C GLU A 176 9.50 -4.80 9.07
N PHE A 177 8.41 -4.08 9.33
CA PHE A 177 8.04 -2.89 8.56
C PHE A 177 7.77 -1.67 9.46
N SER A 178 7.98 -0.48 8.92
CA SER A 178 7.78 0.78 9.62
C SER A 178 7.54 1.96 8.68
N LEU A 179 6.40 2.62 8.87
CA LEU A 179 6.01 3.86 8.18
C LEU A 179 5.56 4.92 9.19
N SER A 180 6.27 6.04 9.27
CA SER A 180 5.93 7.21 10.09
C SER A 180 5.20 8.25 9.24
N ILE A 181 4.01 8.65 9.68
CA ILE A 181 3.07 9.49 8.94
C ILE A 181 2.76 10.73 9.78
N LEU A 182 3.00 11.91 9.21
CA LEU A 182 2.65 13.20 9.82
C LEU A 182 1.14 13.45 9.71
N SER A 183 0.59 13.21 8.52
CA SER A 183 -0.83 13.45 8.28
C SER A 183 -1.39 12.63 7.13
N ILE A 184 -2.71 12.42 7.21
CA ILE A 184 -3.55 11.99 6.09
C ILE A 184 -4.61 13.07 5.90
N SER A 185 -4.72 13.61 4.70
CA SER A 185 -5.69 14.68 4.38
C SER A 185 -6.39 14.44 3.06
N ALA A 186 -7.63 14.89 2.95
CA ALA A 186 -8.29 15.08 1.67
C ALA A 186 -7.86 16.43 1.07
N ILE A 187 -7.58 16.47 -0.23
CA ILE A 187 -7.05 17.67 -0.91
C ILE A 187 -7.73 17.90 -2.26
N ASN A 188 -7.82 19.17 -2.66
CA ASN A 188 -8.01 19.55 -4.05
C ASN A 188 -6.63 19.66 -4.71
N LEU A 189 -6.42 18.87 -5.76
CA LEU A 189 -5.21 18.93 -6.57
C LEU A 189 -5.34 20.17 -7.45
N VAL A 190 -4.94 21.32 -6.92
CA VAL A 190 -4.80 22.52 -7.74
C VAL A 190 -3.81 22.19 -8.84
N SER A 191 -4.24 22.30 -10.09
CA SER A 191 -3.38 22.22 -11.27
C SER A 191 -2.48 23.45 -11.32
N ASP A 192 -1.59 23.62 -10.35
CA ASP A 192 -0.50 24.55 -10.48
C ASP A 192 0.45 23.96 -11.52
N SER A 193 0.49 24.65 -12.66
CA SER A 193 1.33 24.40 -13.82
C SER A 193 2.81 24.22 -13.43
N ASN A 194 3.24 22.98 -13.16
CA ASN A 194 4.60 22.51 -13.37
C ASN A 194 4.67 20.97 -13.41
N PRO A 195 4.80 20.32 -14.59
CA PRO A 195 4.68 18.86 -14.73
C PRO A 195 5.95 18.06 -14.32
N GLY A 196 6.64 18.48 -13.26
CA GLY A 196 7.98 17.97 -12.92
C GLY A 196 8.06 16.77 -11.98
N ALA A 197 6.97 16.36 -11.32
CA ALA A 197 7.04 15.29 -10.31
C ALA A 197 5.70 14.55 -10.15
N PHE A 198 5.30 13.81 -11.17
CA PHE A 198 4.23 12.83 -11.03
C PHE A 198 4.85 11.44 -10.85
N SER A 199 4.66 10.84 -9.68
CA SER A 199 4.91 9.41 -9.50
C SER A 199 3.85 8.65 -10.32
N GLU A 200 4.27 8.06 -11.43
CA GLU A 200 3.39 7.16 -12.18
C GLU A 200 3.03 5.91 -11.35
N PRO A 201 1.85 5.32 -11.57
CA PRO A 201 1.50 4.05 -10.96
C PRO A 201 2.52 2.98 -11.39
N TYR A 202 3.19 2.39 -10.40
CA TYR A 202 4.23 1.37 -10.62
C TYR A 202 3.71 0.22 -11.48
N ARG A 203 4.37 -0.02 -12.63
CA ARG A 203 4.17 -1.16 -13.52
C ARG A 203 5.44 -2.01 -13.54
N ASP A 204 5.29 -3.31 -13.35
CA ASP A 204 6.38 -4.27 -13.58
C ASP A 204 6.72 -4.29 -15.08
N HIS A 205 7.94 -3.88 -15.45
CA HIS A 205 8.48 -4.09 -16.80
C HIS A 205 9.43 -5.28 -16.80
N PRO A 206 9.18 -6.34 -17.59
CA PRO A 206 10.18 -7.38 -17.85
C PRO A 206 11.18 -6.86 -18.89
N ASN A 207 12.47 -6.99 -18.60
CA ASN A 207 13.58 -6.63 -19.49
C ASN A 207 13.45 -7.36 -20.83
N ASN A 208 13.56 -6.61 -21.93
CA ASN A 208 13.79 -7.15 -23.26
C ASN A 208 14.85 -6.28 -23.94
N ASP A 209 16.12 -6.58 -23.67
CA ASP A 209 17.27 -5.96 -24.34
C ASP A 209 17.53 -6.71 -25.65
N LEU A 210 17.24 -6.06 -26.78
CA LEU A 210 17.81 -6.39 -28.09
C LEU A 210 18.42 -5.12 -28.70
N ASN A 211 19.75 -5.17 -28.82
CA ASN A 211 20.65 -4.56 -29.79
C ASN A 211 20.63 -3.03 -30.04
N GLU A 212 21.79 -2.38 -29.89
CA GLU A 212 22.68 -2.11 -31.03
C GLU A 212 24.07 -1.56 -30.63
N ASN A 213 25.10 -2.28 -31.11
CA ASN A 213 26.37 -1.83 -31.69
C ASN A 213 27.15 -0.63 -31.11
N THR A 214 28.30 -0.91 -30.53
CA THR A 214 29.53 -0.17 -30.88
C THR A 214 30.74 -1.11 -30.90
N VAL A 215 31.46 -1.07 -32.02
CA VAL A 215 32.60 -1.89 -32.41
C VAL A 215 33.87 -1.40 -31.71
N PHE A 216 34.59 -2.28 -31.01
CA PHE A 216 36.05 -2.24 -30.89
C PHE A 216 36.60 -3.66 -30.62
N ARG A 217 37.58 -4.07 -31.42
CA ARG A 217 38.43 -5.27 -31.27
C ARG A 217 39.86 -4.85 -31.67
N PRO A 218 40.93 -5.61 -31.34
CA PRO A 218 41.12 -6.51 -30.20
C PRO A 218 42.51 -6.34 -29.55
N SER A 219 42.74 -6.98 -28.41
CA SER A 219 44.07 -7.51 -28.05
C SER A 219 43.89 -8.90 -27.44
N ILE A 220 44.59 -9.86 -28.04
CA ILE A 220 44.60 -11.28 -27.72
C ILE A 220 45.63 -11.53 -26.62
N THR A 221 45.26 -12.27 -25.58
CA THR A 221 46.13 -13.30 -24.98
C THR A 221 45.26 -14.44 -24.45
N GLN A 222 45.69 -15.65 -24.79
CA GLN A 222 45.08 -16.95 -24.65
C GLN A 222 45.59 -17.61 -23.36
N GLU A 223 44.74 -18.30 -22.60
CA GLU A 223 45.08 -19.57 -21.94
C GLU A 223 43.84 -20.28 -21.38
N ASP A 224 43.90 -21.61 -21.46
CA ASP A 224 42.82 -22.59 -21.47
C ASP A 224 42.35 -23.07 -20.07
N ASN A 225 41.08 -23.50 -19.95
CA ASN A 225 40.73 -24.94 -19.81
C ASN A 225 39.28 -25.21 -19.31
N ASN A 226 38.62 -26.09 -20.09
CA ASN A 226 37.50 -27.00 -19.82
C ASN A 226 36.96 -27.21 -18.39
N ALA A 227 35.62 -27.29 -18.26
CA ALA A 227 34.91 -28.56 -18.04
C ALA A 227 33.37 -28.41 -18.06
N ILE A 228 32.74 -29.44 -18.64
CA ILE A 228 31.31 -29.68 -18.88
C ILE A 228 30.65 -30.29 -17.62
N SER A 229 29.40 -29.94 -17.31
CA SER A 229 28.35 -30.95 -17.02
C SER A 229 26.93 -30.35 -16.97
N THR A 230 26.05 -31.13 -17.60
CA THR A 230 24.61 -31.03 -17.79
C THR A 230 23.80 -31.47 -16.56
N SER A 231 22.56 -30.99 -16.37
CA SER A 231 21.34 -31.86 -16.34
C SER A 231 20.06 -31.13 -15.84
N THR A 232 19.04 -31.20 -16.71
CA THR A 232 17.60 -31.49 -16.51
C THR A 232 16.74 -30.78 -15.45
N GLU A 233 15.81 -29.94 -15.94
CA GLU A 233 14.35 -30.17 -16.11
C GLU A 233 13.46 -30.87 -15.04
N GLN A 234 12.21 -30.39 -15.02
CA GLN A 234 10.94 -30.90 -14.44
C GLN A 234 10.57 -30.49 -13.00
N ASP A 235 9.31 -30.27 -12.62
CA ASP A 235 8.03 -29.94 -13.28
C ASP A 235 7.02 -29.66 -12.13
N SER A 236 5.98 -28.90 -12.46
CA SER A 236 4.67 -28.65 -11.85
C SER A 236 4.16 -29.46 -10.64
N SER A 237 3.45 -28.76 -9.74
CA SER A 237 2.10 -29.03 -9.19
C SER A 237 1.87 -28.13 -7.96
N GLY A 238 0.83 -27.32 -7.79
CA GLY A 238 -0.56 -27.43 -8.23
C GLY A 238 -1.43 -27.77 -7.01
N TRP A 239 -1.86 -26.79 -6.21
CA TRP A 239 -2.87 -27.00 -5.15
C TRP A 239 -3.87 -25.84 -5.06
N LEU A 240 -5.07 -26.14 -5.57
CA LEU A 240 -6.34 -25.50 -5.23
C LEU A 240 -6.64 -25.74 -3.75
N PHE A 241 -6.98 -24.69 -2.98
CA PHE A 241 -8.11 -24.61 -2.02
C PHE A 241 -8.27 -23.15 -1.56
#